data_AF-A0A940BVP7-F1
#
_entry.id   AF-A0A940BVP7-F1
#
_cell.length_a   1.000
_cell.length_b   1.000
_cell.length_c   1.000
_cell.angle_alpha   90.00
_cell.angle_beta   90.00
_cell.angle_gamma   90.00
#
_symmetry.space_group_name_H-M   'P 1'
#
loop_
_entity.id
_entity.type
_entity.pdbx_description
1 polymer ?
#
loop_
_entity_poly.entity_id
_entity_poly.type
_entity_poly.pdbx_seq_one_letter_code
_entity_poly.pdbx_strand_id
1 'polypeptide(L)'
;MKRMLRVFLAVLIVASCMMAGCSKAEVKEEVRKEEKEIAYLYMPPLVGLMEEEAVGKLDNLGFYNFVVEYEASDSVEPGRVTRQSIPEHTTVGTDYEIKIWISDKK
;
A
#
# COMPACT_ATOMS: atom_id res chain seq x y z
N MET A 1 12.75 13.91 -10.03
CA MET A 1 13.55 12.71 -9.69
C MET A 1 12.88 12.08 -8.49
N LYS A 2 12.17 10.94 -8.49
CA LYS A 2 11.84 9.84 -9.42
C LYS A 2 10.34 9.57 -9.09
N ARG A 3 9.37 9.44 -10.01
CA ARG A 3 9.38 8.76 -11.31
C ARG A 3 10.17 7.44 -11.23
N MET A 4 9.55 6.41 -10.67
CA MET A 4 9.79 5.01 -11.03
C MET A 4 8.39 4.41 -11.18
N LEU A 5 7.74 4.50 -12.34
CA LEU A 5 8.11 3.83 -13.58
C LEU A 5 8.57 2.39 -13.32
N ARG A 6 7.63 1.52 -12.99
CA ARG A 6 7.70 0.09 -13.33
C ARG A 6 6.90 -0.13 -14.62
N VAL A 7 7.38 0.46 -15.71
CA VAL A 7 6.94 0.12 -17.08
C VAL A 7 8.21 -0.22 -17.85
N PHE A 8 8.66 -1.45 -17.65
CA PHE A 8 9.65 -2.11 -18.50
C PHE A 8 9.28 -3.58 -18.58
N LEU A 9 8.32 -3.90 -19.44
CA LEU A 9 8.56 -4.93 -20.43
C LEU A 9 7.71 -4.65 -21.67
N ALA A 10 8.36 -4.00 -22.63
CA ALA A 10 7.95 -4.08 -24.01
C ALA A 10 7.91 -5.57 -24.41
N VAL A 11 6.74 -6.10 -24.68
CA VAL A 11 6.58 -7.18 -25.66
C VAL A 11 5.88 -6.56 -26.85
N LEU A 12 6.71 -6.04 -27.74
CA LEU A 12 6.37 -5.58 -29.07
C LEU A 12 6.06 -6.80 -29.95
N ILE A 13 4.93 -6.71 -30.66
CA ILE A 13 4.64 -7.34 -31.96
C ILE A 13 4.34 -8.84 -31.94
N VAL A 14 3.05 -9.17 -32.08
CA VAL A 14 2.64 -9.91 -33.28
C VAL A 14 1.52 -9.14 -33.97
N ALA A 15 1.93 -8.26 -34.87
CA ALA A 15 1.12 -7.91 -36.03
C ALA A 15 0.94 -9.19 -36.84
N SER A 16 -0.22 -9.83 -36.72
CA SER A 16 -0.63 -10.89 -37.63
C SER A 16 -2.04 -10.62 -38.12
N CYS A 17 -2.07 -10.25 -39.39
CA CYS A 17 -3.17 -10.48 -40.32
C CYS A 17 -4.48 -9.78 -39.99
N MET A 18 -4.54 -8.58 -40.56
CA MET A 18 -5.72 -8.02 -41.22
C MET A 18 -6.61 -9.15 -41.80
N MET A 19 -7.75 -9.39 -41.16
CA MET A 19 -8.91 -10.02 -41.77
C MET A 19 -10.15 -9.25 -41.33
N ALA A 20 -11.03 -9.04 -42.31
CA ALA A 20 -12.15 -8.11 -42.34
C ALA A 20 -13.08 -8.16 -41.12
N GLY A 21 -13.54 -6.98 -40.68
CA GLY A 21 -14.65 -6.85 -39.74
C GLY A 21 -14.69 -5.49 -39.06
N CYS A 22 -15.32 -4.51 -39.70
CA CYS A 22 -15.62 -3.22 -39.07
C CYS A 22 -16.75 -3.41 -38.05
N SER A 23 -16.43 -3.32 -36.76
CA SER A 23 -17.35 -2.81 -35.74
C SER A 23 -16.53 -2.12 -34.66
N LYS A 24 -16.74 -0.81 -34.58
CA LYS A 24 -16.14 0.14 -33.67
C LYS A 24 -16.58 -0.20 -32.25
N ALA A 25 -15.68 -0.72 -31.43
CA ALA A 25 -15.84 -0.81 -29.99
C ALA A 25 -14.54 -0.34 -29.35
N GLU A 26 -14.42 0.98 -29.18
CA GLU A 26 -13.48 1.59 -28.25
C GLU A 26 -13.80 1.08 -26.85
N VAL A 27 -12.99 0.14 -26.35
CA VAL A 27 -12.98 -0.16 -24.91
C VAL A 27 -12.30 1.03 -24.24
N LYS A 28 -13.11 2.01 -23.83
CA LYS A 28 -12.73 2.93 -22.76
C LYS A 28 -12.46 2.07 -21.54
N GLU A 29 -11.20 2.00 -21.14
CA GLU A 29 -10.81 1.47 -19.85
C GLU A 29 -11.31 2.46 -18.78
N GLU A 30 -12.57 2.28 -18.41
CA GLU A 30 -13.24 2.98 -17.34
C GLU A 30 -12.66 2.45 -16.03
N VAL A 31 -11.88 3.28 -15.34
CA VAL A 31 -11.43 3.03 -13.97
C VAL A 31 -12.66 2.97 -13.08
N ARG A 32 -13.25 1.78 -12.95
CA ARG A 32 -14.25 1.46 -11.94
C ARG A 32 -13.55 1.57 -10.59
N LYS A 33 -13.71 2.71 -9.92
CA LYS A 33 -13.33 2.84 -8.51
C LYS A 33 -14.03 1.71 -7.76
N GLU A 34 -13.27 0.73 -7.31
CA GLU A 34 -13.75 -0.24 -6.34
C GLU A 34 -14.00 0.55 -5.06
N GLU A 35 -15.27 0.85 -4.79
CA GLU A 35 -15.69 1.46 -3.53
C GLU A 35 -15.54 0.41 -2.44
N LYS A 36 -14.34 0.33 -1.86
CA LYS A 36 -14.03 -0.59 -0.78
C LYS A 36 -14.83 -0.16 0.45
N GLU A 37 -15.69 -1.04 0.95
CA GLU A 37 -16.50 -0.81 2.13
C GLU A 37 -15.60 -0.37 3.30
N ILE A 38 -15.95 0.76 3.91
CA ILE A 38 -15.22 1.30 5.06
C ILE A 38 -15.74 0.61 6.32
N ALA A 39 -14.89 -0.18 6.95
CA ALA A 39 -15.13 -0.72 8.28
C ALA A 39 -14.42 0.14 9.34
N TYR A 40 -14.92 0.12 10.57
CA TYR A 40 -14.29 0.76 11.72
C TYR A 40 -13.71 -0.31 12.65
N LEU A 41 -12.39 -0.32 12.80
CA LEU A 41 -11.66 -1.36 13.51
C LEU A 41 -10.78 -0.75 14.60
N TYR A 42 -10.44 -1.55 15.62
CA TYR A 42 -9.50 -1.13 16.66
C TYR A 42 -8.06 -1.16 16.13
N MET A 43 -7.35 -0.04 16.31
CA MET A 43 -5.93 0.08 16.02
C MET A 43 -5.12 -0.85 16.93
N PRO A 44 -4.35 -1.81 16.39
CA PRO A 44 -3.49 -2.67 17.19
C PRO A 44 -2.30 -1.91 17.79
N PRO A 45 -1.67 -2.46 18.85
CA PRO A 45 -0.33 -2.04 19.26
C PRO A 45 0.69 -2.54 18.22
N LEU A 46 1.48 -1.61 17.68
CA LEU A 46 2.52 -1.87 16.66
C LEU A 46 3.93 -1.51 17.13
N VAL A 47 4.07 -0.62 18.11
CA VAL A 47 5.37 -0.15 18.62
C VAL A 47 6.20 -1.34 19.11
N GLY A 48 7.46 -1.42 18.65
CA GLY A 48 8.40 -2.48 18.98
C GLY A 48 8.32 -3.75 18.11
N LEU A 49 7.27 -3.91 17.30
CA LEU A 49 7.19 -5.01 16.32
C LEU A 49 8.20 -4.81 15.18
N MET A 50 8.60 -5.90 14.53
CA MET A 50 9.32 -5.81 13.26
C MET A 50 8.40 -5.24 12.18
N GLU A 51 8.97 -4.56 11.18
CA GLU A 51 8.20 -3.99 10.06
C GLU A 51 7.23 -5.00 9.43
N GLU A 52 7.71 -6.20 9.11
CA GLU A 52 6.90 -7.27 8.50
C GLU A 52 5.74 -7.71 9.40
N GLU A 53 5.97 -7.80 10.71
CA GLU A 53 4.94 -8.16 11.68
C GLU A 53 3.88 -7.07 11.82
N ALA A 54 4.31 -5.80 11.81
CA ALA A 54 3.42 -4.65 11.91
C ALA A 54 2.54 -4.50 10.67
N VAL A 55 3.13 -4.61 9.48
CA VAL A 55 2.40 -4.59 8.20
C VAL A 55 1.44 -5.76 8.12
N GLY A 56 1.91 -6.98 8.40
CA GLY A 56 1.06 -8.16 8.39
C GLY A 56 -0.11 -8.06 9.36
N LYS A 57 0.07 -7.42 10.52
CA LYS A 57 -1.02 -7.20 11.49
C LYS A 57 -2.06 -6.21 10.98
N LEU A 58 -1.65 -5.14 10.29
CA LEU A 58 -2.56 -4.17 9.67
C LEU A 58 -3.35 -4.82 8.53
N ASP A 59 -2.67 -5.56 7.66
CA ASP A 59 -3.29 -6.30 6.55
C ASP A 59 -4.29 -7.34 7.04
N ASN A 60 -3.91 -8.13 8.05
CA ASN A 60 -4.78 -9.18 8.61
C ASN A 60 -6.05 -8.62 9.26
N LEU A 61 -6.01 -7.38 9.75
CA LEU A 61 -7.20 -6.70 10.27
C LEU A 61 -8.06 -6.08 9.15
N GLY A 62 -7.49 -5.84 7.97
CA GLY A 62 -8.21 -5.25 6.83
C GLY A 62 -8.00 -3.75 6.66
N PHE A 63 -7.05 -3.16 7.39
CA PHE A 63 -6.57 -1.82 7.06
C PHE A 63 -5.87 -1.85 5.70
N TYR A 64 -6.12 -0.84 4.86
CA TYR A 64 -5.59 -0.85 3.49
C TYR A 64 -4.97 0.46 3.05
N ASN A 65 -5.03 1.49 3.90
CA ASN A 65 -4.37 2.76 3.65
C ASN A 65 -3.31 2.99 4.74
N PHE A 66 -2.13 2.39 4.57
CA PHE A 66 -1.02 2.62 5.49
C PHE A 66 0.29 2.88 4.76
N VAL A 67 1.17 3.62 5.42
CA VAL A 67 2.45 4.09 4.90
C VAL A 67 3.55 3.79 5.92
N VAL A 68 4.66 3.24 5.43
CA VAL A 68 5.88 3.03 6.20
C VAL A 68 6.84 4.18 5.94
N GLU A 69 7.27 4.84 7.01
CA GLU A 69 8.34 5.85 7.00
C GLU A 69 9.53 5.35 7.83
N TYR A 70 10.72 5.87 7.55
CA TYR A 70 11.94 5.50 8.27
C TYR A 70 12.49 6.71 9.02
N GLU A 71 12.92 6.51 10.26
CA GLU A 71 13.53 7.55 11.09
C GLU A 71 14.73 7.01 11.86
N ALA A 72 15.73 7.87 12.06
CA ALA A 72 16.89 7.53 12.87
C ALA A 72 16.50 7.42 14.34
N SER A 73 16.84 6.28 14.97
CA SER A 73 16.62 6.08 16.40
C SER A 73 17.81 5.37 17.05
N ASP A 74 18.26 5.91 18.19
CA ASP A 74 19.29 5.26 19.03
C ASP A 74 18.70 4.36 20.12
N SER A 75 17.38 4.49 20.38
CA SER A 75 16.70 3.81 21.48
C SER A 75 15.94 2.56 21.05
N VAL A 76 15.68 2.41 19.75
CA VAL A 76 14.90 1.31 19.18
C VAL A 76 15.76 0.55 18.17
N GLU A 77 15.80 -0.77 18.28
CA GLU A 77 16.57 -1.61 17.36
C GLU A 77 16.17 -1.35 15.90
N PRO A 78 17.14 -1.29 14.96
CA PRO A 78 16.83 -1.09 13.54
C PRO A 78 15.86 -2.14 12.99
N GLY A 79 14.91 -1.70 12.17
CA GLY A 79 13.87 -2.54 11.59
C GLY A 79 12.61 -2.70 12.45
N ARG A 80 12.57 -2.10 13.65
CA ARG A 80 11.39 -2.09 14.52
C ARG A 80 10.61 -0.79 14.44
N VAL A 81 9.30 -0.88 14.68
CA VAL A 81 8.41 0.28 14.78
C VAL A 81 8.78 1.13 15.99
N THR A 82 9.10 2.41 15.76
CA THR A 82 9.36 3.41 16.81
C THR A 82 8.08 4.06 17.29
N ARG A 83 7.13 4.34 16.39
CA ARG A 83 5.84 4.98 16.67
C ARG A 83 4.81 4.72 15.57
N GLN A 84 3.54 4.95 15.91
CA GLN A 84 2.37 4.86 15.04
C GLN A 84 1.57 6.17 15.09
N SER A 85 0.95 6.58 13.98
CA SER A 85 0.22 7.86 13.91
C SER A 85 -1.09 7.84 14.69
N ILE A 86 -1.74 6.67 14.71
CA ILE A 86 -2.98 6.44 15.44
C ILE A 86 -2.64 5.68 16.73
N PRO A 87 -3.02 6.17 17.91
CA PRO A 87 -2.80 5.46 19.17
C PRO A 87 -3.45 4.07 19.16
N GLU A 88 -2.80 3.11 19.82
CA GLU A 88 -3.38 1.78 20.05
C GLU A 88 -4.75 1.88 20.75
N HIS A 89 -5.60 0.89 20.50
CA HIS A 89 -6.97 0.80 21.04
C HIS A 89 -7.91 1.94 20.62
N THR A 90 -7.53 2.73 19.60
CA THR A 90 -8.40 3.72 18.96
C THR A 90 -9.20 3.08 17.83
N THR A 91 -10.48 3.40 17.73
CA THR A 91 -11.30 2.98 16.57
C THR A 91 -11.03 3.89 15.38
N VAL A 92 -10.67 3.30 14.24
CA VAL A 92 -10.31 4.04 13.02
C VAL A 92 -10.88 3.35 11.77
N GLY A 93 -11.25 4.15 10.78
CA GLY A 93 -11.74 3.67 9.49
C GLY A 93 -10.64 2.95 8.70
N THR A 94 -10.99 1.89 7.99
CA THR A 94 -10.04 1.09 7.18
C THR A 94 -9.36 1.88 6.04
N ASP A 95 -9.97 3.00 5.65
CA ASP A 95 -9.52 3.94 4.61
C ASP A 95 -8.62 5.06 5.14
N TYR A 96 -8.54 5.25 6.46
CA TYR A 96 -7.77 6.32 7.05
C TYR A 96 -6.27 6.05 6.88
N GLU A 97 -5.48 7.10 6.56
CA GLU A 97 -4.03 6.96 6.40
C GLU A 97 -3.34 6.70 7.74
N ILE A 98 -2.82 5.48 7.91
CA ILE A 98 -2.04 5.07 9.08
C ILE A 98 -0.56 5.15 8.72
N LYS A 99 0.21 5.95 9.46
CA LYS A 99 1.67 6.01 9.31
C LYS A 99 2.33 5.25 10.44
N ILE A 100 3.32 4.43 10.10
CA ILE A 100 4.23 3.82 11.05
C ILE A 100 5.66 4.25 10.73
N TRP A 101 6.44 4.51 11.77
CA TRP A 101 7.84 4.88 11.64
C TRP A 101 8.71 3.71 12.08
N ILE A 102 9.69 3.35 11.26
CA ILE A 102 10.62 2.26 11.49
C ILE A 102 11.99 2.85 11.83
N SER A 103 12.63 2.28 12.84
CA SER A 103 14.01 2.63 13.22
C SER A 103 14.95 2.26 12.09
N ASP A 104 15.65 3.24 11.54
CA ASP A 104 16.74 3.05 10.58
C ASP A 104 18.10 3.21 11.25
N LYS A 105 19.11 2.53 10.70
CA LYS A 105 20.49 2.73 11.13
C LYS A 105 20.95 4.12 10.70
N LYS A 106 21.53 4.86 11.65
CA LYS A 106 22.24 6.11 11.38
C LYS A 106 23.48 5.91 10.52
#